data_AF-A0A522E2U6-F1
#
_entry.id   AF-A0A522E2U6-F1
#
_cell.length_a   1.000
_cell.length_b   1.000
_cell.length_c   1.000
_cell.angle_alpha   90.00
_cell.angle_beta   90.00
_cell.angle_gamma   90.00
#
_symmetry.space_group_name_H-M   'P 1'
#
loop_
_entity.id
_entity.type
_entity.pdbx_description
1 polymer ?
#
loop_
_entity_poly.entity_id
_entity_poly.type
_entity_poly.pdbx_seq_one_letter_code
_entity_poly.pdbx_strand_id
1 'polypeptide(L)'
;HKQPLPALPDTIGIITSPTGAAVRDILTVLKRRFPAIPVIIYPVAVQGDNAKYDIAKAIAAANANPFCDVLILGRGGGSLEDLWAFNEEIVARAIFASEIPVISAVGHETDFTIADFVADLRAATPSAAAEHATPDQQDWLARFSNLETRLQRHMQRKLDQQQQTLDWLSKRLQQQHPGQKLARNAQRIDELELRLEQAIRLKLRHQKNLLETQTAKLGQHNPAGTISRCEQKLRYLNQRLPAAITRKLEKLDRQLSHAGQTLHAVSPLATLSRGYTLTLEPSSGSIIRSTEQLAIGDRIETRFRQGRCTSEIKTIDKDS
;
A
#
# COMPACT_ATOMS: atom_id res chain seq x y z
N HIS A 1 -48.79 -35.15 -57.27
CA HIS A 1 -47.61 -34.65 -56.55
C HIS A 1 -47.55 -33.15 -56.77
N LYS A 2 -47.38 -32.36 -55.71
CA LYS A 2 -47.25 -30.89 -55.80
C LYS A 2 -45.88 -30.50 -55.27
N GLN A 3 -45.18 -29.64 -55.98
CA GLN A 3 -43.86 -29.14 -55.63
C GLN A 3 -43.96 -27.95 -54.66
N PRO A 4 -43.03 -27.80 -53.71
CA PRO A 4 -42.98 -26.61 -52.85
C PRO A 4 -42.49 -25.39 -53.64
N LEU A 5 -43.07 -24.23 -53.36
CA LEU A 5 -42.62 -22.97 -53.94
C LEU A 5 -41.29 -22.51 -53.32
N PRO A 6 -40.38 -21.92 -54.12
CA PRO A 6 -39.14 -21.35 -53.59
C PRO A 6 -39.44 -20.15 -52.69
N ALA A 7 -38.75 -20.06 -51.55
CA ALA A 7 -38.93 -18.96 -50.61
C ALA A 7 -38.41 -17.60 -51.14
N LEU A 8 -37.44 -17.65 -52.05
CA LEU A 8 -36.89 -16.52 -52.79
C LEU A 8 -36.51 -17.04 -54.18
N PRO A 9 -37.37 -16.86 -55.22
CA PRO A 9 -37.01 -17.22 -56.58
C PRO A 9 -35.97 -16.25 -57.14
N ASP A 10 -35.01 -16.77 -57.89
CA ASP A 10 -34.05 -15.96 -58.65
C ASP A 10 -34.71 -15.36 -59.90
N THR A 11 -35.74 -15.98 -60.46
CA THR A 11 -36.53 -15.41 -61.57
C THR A 11 -37.95 -15.99 -61.62
N ILE A 12 -38.94 -15.14 -61.92
CA ILE A 12 -40.35 -15.52 -62.04
C ILE A 12 -40.77 -15.54 -63.51
N GLY A 13 -41.35 -16.64 -63.97
CA GLY A 13 -41.97 -16.73 -65.29
C GLY A 13 -43.47 -16.43 -65.23
N ILE A 14 -43.99 -15.62 -66.15
CA ILE A 14 -45.43 -15.32 -66.24
C ILE A 14 -45.95 -15.80 -67.59
N ILE A 15 -46.91 -16.72 -67.55
CA ILE A 15 -47.62 -17.23 -68.74
C ILE A 15 -49.00 -16.56 -68.76
N THR A 16 -49.17 -15.56 -69.62
CA THR A 16 -50.43 -14.81 -69.76
C THR A 16 -50.48 -14.03 -71.08
N SER A 17 -51.62 -13.38 -71.34
CA SER A 17 -51.76 -12.49 -72.49
C SER A 17 -50.93 -11.21 -72.31
N PRO A 18 -50.13 -10.80 -73.31
CA PRO A 18 -49.25 -9.64 -73.20
C PRO A 18 -49.98 -8.30 -73.03
N THR A 19 -51.27 -8.23 -73.40
CA THR A 19 -52.08 -7.01 -73.34
C THR A 19 -53.14 -7.02 -72.24
N GLY A 20 -53.26 -8.11 -71.48
CA GLY A 20 -54.32 -8.31 -70.49
C GLY A 20 -54.11 -7.56 -69.16
N ALA A 21 -55.19 -7.38 -68.39
CA ALA A 21 -55.12 -6.78 -67.05
C ALA A 21 -54.26 -7.61 -66.09
N ALA A 22 -54.31 -8.95 -66.17
CA ALA A 22 -53.57 -9.84 -65.28
C ALA A 22 -52.05 -9.64 -65.30
N VAL A 23 -51.44 -9.40 -66.47
CA VAL A 23 -49.99 -9.17 -66.53
C VAL A 23 -49.62 -7.88 -65.80
N ARG A 24 -50.45 -6.84 -65.91
CA ARG A 24 -50.22 -5.55 -65.25
C ARG A 24 -50.38 -5.67 -63.73
N ASP A 25 -51.39 -6.42 -63.28
CA ASP A 25 -51.64 -6.67 -61.87
C ASP A 25 -50.48 -7.44 -61.23
N ILE A 26 -50.04 -8.54 -61.86
CA ILE A 26 -48.88 -9.32 -61.42
C ILE A 26 -47.63 -8.44 -61.35
N LEU A 27 -47.30 -7.73 -62.45
CA LEU A 27 -46.11 -6.88 -62.49
C LEU A 27 -46.15 -5.75 -61.46
N THR A 28 -47.32 -5.18 -61.17
CA THR A 28 -47.48 -4.13 -60.17
C THR A 28 -47.20 -4.66 -58.77
N VAL A 29 -47.73 -5.84 -58.43
CA VAL A 29 -47.48 -6.48 -57.13
C VAL A 29 -46.02 -6.89 -57.00
N LEU A 30 -45.43 -7.51 -58.02
CA LEU A 30 -44.01 -7.91 -58.01
C LEU A 30 -43.10 -6.70 -57.81
N LYS A 31 -43.34 -5.59 -58.52
CA LYS A 31 -42.58 -4.33 -58.34
C LYS A 31 -42.75 -3.73 -56.95
N ARG A 32 -43.93 -3.85 -56.34
CA ARG A 32 -44.22 -3.31 -55.01
C ARG A 32 -43.60 -4.16 -53.91
N ARG A 33 -43.73 -5.49 -53.98
CA ARG A 33 -43.29 -6.41 -52.91
C ARG A 33 -41.81 -6.74 -52.98
N PHE A 34 -41.28 -6.99 -54.18
CA PHE A 34 -39.89 -7.40 -54.34
C PHE A 34 -39.35 -7.09 -55.76
N PRO A 35 -38.99 -5.83 -56.05
CA PRO A 35 -38.58 -5.38 -57.39
C PRO A 35 -37.24 -5.96 -57.87
N ALA A 36 -36.46 -6.58 -56.98
CA ALA A 36 -35.14 -7.13 -57.32
C ALA A 36 -35.21 -8.49 -58.03
N ILE A 37 -36.37 -9.16 -58.04
CA ILE A 37 -36.56 -10.44 -58.75
C ILE A 37 -36.87 -10.15 -60.22
N PRO A 38 -36.03 -10.61 -61.16
CA PRO A 38 -36.31 -10.58 -62.60
C PRO A 38 -37.59 -11.32 -62.96
N VAL A 39 -38.26 -10.83 -64.00
CA VAL A 39 -39.51 -11.39 -64.51
C VAL A 39 -39.37 -11.68 -66.00
N ILE A 40 -39.69 -12.91 -66.40
CA ILE A 40 -39.75 -13.34 -67.80
C ILE A 40 -41.22 -13.54 -68.18
N ILE A 41 -41.63 -12.94 -69.30
CA ILE A 41 -43.01 -13.06 -69.79
C ILE A 41 -43.02 -14.03 -70.97
N TYR A 42 -43.85 -15.06 -70.86
CA TYR A 42 -44.18 -16.00 -71.92
C TYR A 42 -45.57 -15.63 -72.48
N PRO A 43 -45.63 -14.83 -73.55
CA PRO A 43 -46.90 -14.34 -74.07
C PRO A 43 -47.70 -15.47 -74.73
N VAL A 44 -48.93 -15.70 -74.26
CA VAL A 44 -49.85 -16.69 -74.84
C VAL A 44 -51.25 -16.14 -75.00
N ALA A 45 -52.01 -16.67 -75.96
CA ALA A 45 -53.45 -16.47 -75.96
C ALA A 45 -54.07 -17.21 -74.76
N VAL A 46 -54.87 -16.51 -73.96
CA VAL A 46 -55.54 -17.07 -72.77
C VAL A 46 -57.03 -17.34 -73.00
N GLN A 47 -57.50 -17.17 -74.24
CA GLN A 47 -58.88 -17.37 -74.67
C GLN A 47 -58.93 -17.85 -76.13
N GLY A 48 -60.01 -18.54 -76.50
CA GLY A 48 -60.21 -19.14 -77.83
C GLY A 48 -59.66 -20.56 -77.97
N ASP A 49 -60.08 -21.25 -79.03
CA ASP A 49 -59.84 -22.70 -79.21
C ASP A 49 -58.36 -23.10 -79.25
N ASN A 50 -57.49 -22.19 -79.70
CA ASN A 50 -56.04 -22.44 -79.79
C ASN A 50 -55.28 -22.15 -78.49
N ALA A 51 -55.88 -21.48 -77.51
CA ALA A 51 -55.20 -21.08 -76.26
C ALA A 51 -54.61 -22.27 -75.50
N LYS A 52 -55.29 -23.43 -75.53
CA LYS A 52 -54.82 -24.66 -74.89
C LYS A 52 -53.48 -25.16 -75.44
N TYR A 53 -53.25 -25.01 -76.75
CA TYR A 53 -51.98 -25.38 -77.39
C TYR A 53 -50.88 -24.37 -77.07
N ASP A 54 -51.20 -23.08 -77.06
CA ASP A 54 -50.25 -22.01 -76.74
C ASP A 54 -49.76 -22.09 -75.29
N ILE A 55 -50.69 -22.31 -74.34
CA ILE A 55 -50.36 -22.48 -72.92
C ILE A 55 -49.45 -23.70 -72.71
N ALA A 56 -49.81 -24.86 -73.27
CA ALA A 56 -49.00 -26.07 -73.16
C ALA A 56 -47.60 -25.89 -73.77
N LYS A 57 -47.50 -25.19 -74.91
CA LYS A 57 -46.23 -24.87 -75.57
C LYS A 57 -45.39 -23.90 -74.74
N ALA A 58 -45.98 -22.91 -74.08
CA ALA A 58 -45.26 -21.98 -73.21
C ALA A 58 -44.71 -22.67 -71.95
N ILE A 59 -45.49 -23.58 -71.33
CA ILE A 59 -45.00 -24.39 -70.21
C ILE A 59 -43.83 -25.26 -70.67
N ALA A 60 -43.94 -25.92 -71.83
CA ALA A 60 -42.86 -26.72 -72.38
C ALA A 60 -41.61 -25.87 -72.70
N ALA A 61 -41.79 -24.67 -73.24
CA ALA A 61 -40.70 -23.75 -73.55
C ALA A 61 -39.97 -23.26 -72.28
N ALA A 62 -40.70 -22.97 -71.21
CA ALA A 62 -40.13 -22.59 -69.93
C ALA A 62 -39.34 -23.75 -69.28
N ASN A 63 -39.84 -24.98 -69.38
CA ASN A 63 -39.12 -26.16 -68.88
C ASN A 63 -37.90 -26.53 -69.75
N ALA A 64 -37.95 -26.28 -71.06
CA ALA A 64 -36.81 -26.55 -71.95
C ALA A 64 -35.60 -25.64 -71.69
N ASN A 65 -35.83 -24.44 -71.16
CA ASN A 65 -34.79 -23.51 -70.72
C ASN A 65 -35.17 -22.96 -69.34
N PRO A 66 -34.81 -23.65 -68.25
CA PRO A 66 -35.25 -23.29 -66.90
C PRO A 66 -34.50 -22.05 -66.38
N PHE A 67 -34.85 -20.88 -66.94
CA PHE A 67 -34.45 -19.57 -66.45
C PHE A 67 -35.36 -19.04 -65.35
N CYS A 68 -36.41 -19.78 -64.98
CA CYS A 68 -37.39 -19.37 -63.97
C CYS A 68 -37.53 -20.47 -62.92
N ASP A 69 -37.65 -20.08 -61.65
CA ASP A 69 -37.81 -21.02 -60.54
C ASP A 69 -39.29 -21.24 -60.17
N VAL A 70 -40.18 -20.39 -60.68
CA VAL A 70 -41.62 -20.49 -60.50
C VAL A 70 -42.34 -19.91 -61.73
N LEU A 71 -43.43 -20.54 -62.13
CA LEU A 71 -44.32 -20.08 -63.19
C LEU A 71 -45.64 -19.61 -62.62
N ILE A 72 -46.12 -18.45 -63.06
CA ILE A 72 -47.46 -17.96 -62.79
C ILE A 72 -48.27 -18.10 -64.08
N LEU A 73 -49.22 -19.03 -64.09
CA LEU A 73 -50.21 -19.15 -65.14
C LEU A 73 -51.42 -18.31 -64.77
N GLY A 74 -51.59 -17.17 -65.42
CA GLY A 74 -52.61 -16.19 -65.02
C GLY A 74 -53.49 -15.75 -66.18
N ARG A 75 -54.75 -15.48 -65.86
CA ARG A 75 -55.69 -14.84 -66.78
C ARG A 75 -56.37 -13.65 -66.09
N GLY A 76 -56.61 -12.57 -66.84
CA GLY A 76 -57.44 -11.44 -66.39
C GLY A 76 -58.90 -11.72 -66.73
N GLY A 77 -59.84 -11.15 -65.95
CA GLY A 77 -61.27 -11.48 -65.97
C GLY A 77 -61.95 -11.60 -67.36
N GLY A 78 -63.12 -12.23 -67.37
CA GLY A 78 -63.98 -12.41 -68.55
C GLY A 78 -64.99 -13.53 -68.29
N SER A 79 -65.62 -14.06 -69.35
CA SER A 79 -66.73 -15.02 -69.20
C SER A 79 -66.22 -16.42 -68.78
N LEU A 80 -67.14 -17.25 -68.27
CA LEU A 80 -66.89 -18.68 -68.00
C LEU A 80 -66.46 -19.44 -69.27
N GLU A 81 -66.94 -19.04 -70.45
CA GLU A 81 -66.63 -19.68 -71.74
C GLU A 81 -65.14 -19.51 -72.08
N ASP A 82 -64.56 -18.37 -71.73
CA ASP A 82 -63.15 -18.08 -71.94
C ASP A 82 -62.23 -18.87 -70.97
N LEU A 83 -62.76 -19.52 -69.92
CA LEU A 83 -61.97 -20.36 -69.00
C LEU A 83 -61.76 -21.78 -69.53
N TRP A 84 -62.44 -22.15 -70.62
CA TRP A 84 -62.47 -23.54 -71.09
C TRP A 84 -61.08 -24.07 -71.49
N ALA A 85 -60.21 -23.22 -72.02
CA ALA A 85 -58.83 -23.59 -72.38
C ALA A 85 -58.04 -24.19 -71.20
N PHE A 86 -58.39 -23.85 -69.96
CA PHE A 86 -57.74 -24.33 -68.73
C PHE A 86 -58.37 -25.62 -68.18
N ASN A 87 -59.48 -26.08 -68.76
CA ASN A 87 -60.11 -27.37 -68.48
C ASN A 87 -59.65 -28.48 -69.44
N GLU A 88 -58.86 -28.14 -70.44
CA GLU A 88 -58.42 -29.07 -71.46
C GLU A 88 -57.29 -29.98 -70.94
N GLU A 89 -57.38 -31.27 -71.28
CA GLU A 89 -56.45 -32.30 -70.80
C GLU A 89 -54.99 -31.97 -71.15
N ILE A 90 -54.74 -31.33 -72.30
CA ILE A 90 -53.40 -30.93 -72.73
C ILE A 90 -52.73 -29.94 -71.76
N VAL A 91 -53.49 -28.99 -71.22
CA VAL A 91 -52.99 -27.99 -70.25
C VAL A 91 -52.76 -28.66 -68.90
N ALA A 92 -53.70 -29.50 -68.46
CA ALA A 92 -53.56 -30.27 -67.23
C ALA A 92 -52.29 -31.15 -67.25
N ARG A 93 -52.06 -31.88 -68.34
CA ARG A 93 -50.85 -32.71 -68.50
C ARG A 93 -49.58 -31.88 -68.56
N ALA A 94 -49.61 -30.72 -69.22
CA ALA A 94 -48.46 -29.82 -69.28
C ALA A 94 -48.08 -29.27 -67.89
N ILE A 95 -49.07 -28.84 -67.09
CA ILE A 95 -48.84 -28.38 -65.71
C ILE A 95 -48.29 -29.53 -64.86
N PHE A 96 -48.90 -30.71 -64.92
CA PHE A 96 -48.47 -31.87 -64.13
C PHE A 96 -47.05 -32.34 -64.47
N ALA A 97 -46.65 -32.24 -65.75
CA ALA A 97 -45.34 -32.63 -66.23
C ALA A 97 -44.27 -31.54 -66.05
N SER A 98 -44.63 -30.35 -65.56
CA SER A 98 -43.69 -29.25 -65.35
C SER A 98 -42.70 -29.59 -64.23
N GLU A 99 -41.41 -29.40 -64.50
CA GLU A 99 -40.35 -29.48 -63.49
C GLU A 99 -40.29 -28.21 -62.66
N ILE A 100 -40.67 -27.06 -63.24
CA ILE A 100 -40.78 -25.77 -62.55
C ILE A 100 -42.16 -25.69 -61.87
N PRO A 101 -42.26 -25.31 -60.58
CA PRO A 101 -43.53 -25.22 -59.89
C PRO A 101 -44.45 -24.16 -60.51
N VAL A 102 -45.73 -24.50 -60.65
CA VAL A 102 -46.75 -23.66 -61.31
C VAL A 102 -47.78 -23.15 -60.31
N ILE A 103 -47.98 -21.84 -60.28
CA ILE A 103 -49.07 -21.16 -59.59
C ILE A 103 -50.18 -20.88 -60.59
N SER A 104 -51.37 -21.45 -60.37
CA SER A 104 -52.55 -21.12 -61.17
C SER A 104 -53.27 -19.90 -60.60
N ALA A 105 -53.55 -18.93 -61.45
CA ALA A 105 -54.20 -17.66 -61.14
C ALA A 105 -55.28 -17.34 -62.20
N VAL A 106 -56.09 -18.34 -62.51
CA VAL A 106 -57.03 -18.34 -63.65
C VAL A 106 -58.47 -18.12 -63.19
N GLY A 107 -58.89 -18.77 -62.10
CA GLY A 107 -60.23 -18.67 -61.54
C GLY A 107 -60.38 -17.58 -60.49
N HIS A 108 -61.62 -17.10 -60.29
CA HIS A 108 -62.00 -16.31 -59.11
C HIS A 108 -62.30 -17.24 -57.92
N GLU A 109 -62.68 -16.70 -56.76
CA GLU A 109 -62.94 -17.51 -55.56
C GLU A 109 -63.92 -18.68 -55.78
N THR A 110 -64.90 -18.53 -56.68
CA THR A 110 -65.96 -19.52 -56.96
C THR A 110 -65.75 -20.37 -58.22
N ASP A 111 -64.88 -19.96 -59.14
CA ASP A 111 -64.69 -20.63 -60.43
C ASP A 111 -63.42 -21.47 -60.36
N PHE A 112 -63.57 -22.80 -60.44
CA PHE A 112 -62.45 -23.74 -60.41
C PHE A 112 -62.22 -24.34 -61.80
N THR A 113 -60.96 -24.40 -62.21
CA THR A 113 -60.54 -25.06 -63.45
C THR A 113 -59.71 -26.31 -63.14
N ILE A 114 -59.60 -27.22 -64.10
CA ILE A 114 -58.72 -28.40 -63.95
C ILE A 114 -57.27 -27.96 -63.74
N ALA A 115 -56.83 -26.88 -64.41
CA ALA A 115 -55.52 -26.28 -64.17
C ALA A 115 -55.28 -25.92 -62.69
N ASP A 116 -56.28 -25.38 -61.98
CA ASP A 116 -56.16 -25.03 -60.56
C ASP A 116 -55.93 -26.24 -59.65
N PHE A 117 -56.54 -27.39 -60.00
CA PHE A 117 -56.38 -28.61 -59.22
C PHE A 117 -55.01 -29.26 -59.44
N VAL A 118 -54.51 -29.19 -60.68
CA VAL A 118 -53.25 -29.82 -61.07
C VAL A 118 -52.03 -28.97 -60.71
N ALA A 119 -52.17 -27.63 -60.66
CA ALA A 119 -51.10 -26.72 -60.26
C ALA A 119 -50.60 -26.96 -58.82
N ASP A 120 -49.36 -26.57 -58.57
CA ASP A 120 -48.69 -26.73 -57.27
C ASP A 120 -49.31 -25.82 -56.20
N LEU A 121 -49.70 -24.60 -56.61
CA LEU A 121 -50.47 -23.67 -55.80
C LEU A 121 -51.60 -23.05 -56.62
N ARG A 122 -52.77 -22.89 -56.00
CA ARG A 122 -53.86 -22.07 -56.54
C ARG A 122 -53.85 -20.71 -55.85
N ALA A 123 -53.93 -19.64 -56.63
CA ALA A 123 -54.18 -18.28 -56.18
C ALA A 123 -55.52 -17.79 -56.73
N ALA A 124 -56.31 -17.09 -55.90
CA ALA A 124 -57.64 -16.60 -56.28
C ALA A 124 -57.61 -15.43 -57.28
N THR A 125 -56.45 -14.77 -57.44
CA THR A 125 -56.26 -13.66 -58.37
C THR A 125 -54.82 -13.64 -58.90
N PRO A 126 -54.58 -13.03 -60.08
CA PRO A 126 -53.22 -12.75 -60.57
C PRO A 126 -52.36 -12.01 -59.54
N SER A 127 -52.93 -11.03 -58.83
CA SER A 127 -52.25 -10.32 -57.74
C SER A 127 -51.84 -11.24 -56.60
N ALA A 128 -52.74 -12.12 -56.13
CA ALA A 128 -52.42 -13.08 -55.07
C ALA A 128 -51.34 -14.08 -55.49
N ALA A 129 -51.29 -14.47 -56.77
CA ALA A 129 -50.24 -15.33 -57.29
C ALA A 129 -48.86 -14.65 -57.19
N ALA A 130 -48.78 -13.36 -57.52
CA ALA A 130 -47.57 -12.57 -57.35
C ALA A 130 -47.15 -12.45 -55.88
N GLU A 131 -48.11 -12.32 -54.96
CA GLU A 131 -47.82 -12.32 -53.51
C GLU A 131 -47.30 -13.68 -53.04
N HIS A 132 -47.88 -14.79 -53.47
CA HIS A 132 -47.36 -16.11 -53.12
C HIS A 132 -45.99 -16.42 -53.73
N ALA A 133 -45.69 -15.88 -54.91
CA ALA A 133 -44.41 -16.07 -55.59
C ALA A 133 -43.26 -15.22 -55.01
N THR A 134 -43.55 -14.21 -54.18
CA THR A 134 -42.53 -13.28 -53.68
C THR A 134 -42.53 -13.14 -52.16
N PRO A 135 -41.38 -12.95 -51.53
CA PRO A 135 -41.32 -12.52 -50.14
C PRO A 135 -41.55 -11.00 -50.00
N ASP A 136 -41.65 -10.52 -48.76
CA ASP A 136 -41.77 -9.09 -48.48
C ASP A 136 -40.37 -8.45 -48.40
N GLN A 137 -40.07 -7.49 -49.27
CA GLN A 137 -38.79 -6.77 -49.22
C GLN A 137 -38.56 -6.07 -47.86
N GLN A 138 -39.60 -5.57 -47.20
CA GLN A 138 -39.46 -4.88 -45.91
C GLN A 138 -38.98 -5.83 -44.81
N ASP A 139 -39.48 -7.07 -44.80
CA ASP A 139 -39.04 -8.10 -43.86
C ASP A 139 -37.57 -8.45 -44.08
N TRP A 140 -37.15 -8.57 -45.34
CA TRP A 140 -35.75 -8.85 -45.70
C TRP A 140 -34.81 -7.70 -45.31
N LEU A 141 -35.20 -6.45 -45.58
CA LEU A 141 -34.45 -5.28 -45.17
C LEU A 141 -34.36 -5.17 -43.64
N ALA A 142 -35.45 -5.45 -42.92
CA ALA A 142 -35.45 -5.47 -41.46
C ALA A 142 -34.53 -6.56 -40.91
N ARG A 143 -34.54 -7.77 -41.49
CA ARG A 143 -33.61 -8.86 -41.13
C ARG A 143 -32.16 -8.45 -41.36
N PHE A 144 -31.86 -7.85 -42.52
CA PHE A 144 -30.52 -7.38 -42.84
C PHE A 144 -30.04 -6.32 -41.85
N SER A 145 -30.85 -5.28 -41.58
CA SER A 145 -30.51 -4.22 -40.63
C SER A 145 -30.27 -4.77 -39.21
N ASN A 146 -31.06 -5.76 -38.80
CA ASN A 146 -30.86 -6.45 -37.52
C ASN A 146 -29.53 -7.22 -37.47
N LEU A 147 -29.16 -7.91 -38.55
CA LEU A 147 -27.87 -8.60 -38.65
C LEU A 147 -26.70 -7.62 -38.63
N GLU A 148 -26.81 -6.49 -39.33
CA GLU A 148 -25.81 -5.42 -39.32
C GLU A 148 -25.61 -4.86 -37.90
N THR A 149 -26.71 -4.50 -37.22
CA THR A 149 -26.67 -3.99 -35.84
C THR A 149 -26.08 -5.01 -34.86
N ARG A 150 -26.32 -6.32 -35.09
CA ARG A 150 -25.71 -7.39 -34.29
C ARG A 150 -24.20 -7.49 -34.56
N LEU A 151 -23.78 -7.46 -35.82
CA LEU A 151 -22.37 -7.50 -36.21
C LEU A 151 -21.59 -6.34 -35.60
N GLN A 152 -22.11 -5.12 -35.73
CA GLN A 152 -21.49 -3.91 -35.16
C GLN A 152 -21.31 -4.03 -33.64
N ARG A 153 -22.33 -4.50 -32.91
CA ARG A 153 -22.25 -4.73 -31.46
C ARG A 153 -21.20 -5.79 -31.09
N HIS A 154 -21.10 -6.88 -31.86
CA HIS A 154 -20.10 -7.91 -31.62
C HIS A 154 -18.67 -7.40 -31.89
N MET A 155 -18.48 -6.63 -32.96
CA MET A 155 -17.19 -6.01 -33.26
C MET A 155 -16.77 -5.04 -32.16
N GLN A 156 -17.67 -4.16 -31.71
CA GLN A 156 -17.38 -3.21 -30.64
C GLN A 156 -16.95 -3.92 -29.35
N ARG A 157 -17.72 -4.94 -28.91
CA ARG A 157 -17.37 -5.72 -27.72
C ARG A 157 -16.00 -6.39 -27.83
N LYS A 158 -15.65 -6.90 -29.02
CA LYS A 158 -14.34 -7.52 -29.25
C LYS A 158 -13.20 -6.51 -29.14
N LEU A 159 -13.39 -5.31 -29.69
CA LEU A 159 -12.42 -4.21 -29.58
C LEU A 159 -12.26 -3.76 -28.13
N ASP A 160 -13.37 -3.55 -27.42
CA ASP A 160 -13.34 -3.15 -26.00
C ASP A 160 -12.60 -4.18 -25.13
N GLN A 161 -12.84 -5.48 -25.35
CA GLN A 161 -12.16 -6.55 -24.64
C GLN A 161 -10.66 -6.61 -24.93
N GLN A 162 -10.27 -6.41 -26.20
CA GLN A 162 -8.85 -6.34 -26.58
C GLN A 162 -8.16 -5.12 -25.97
N GLN A 163 -8.83 -3.97 -25.92
CA GLN A 163 -8.32 -2.75 -25.33
C GLN A 163 -8.14 -2.89 -23.81
N GLN A 164 -9.10 -3.48 -23.11
CA GLN A 164 -8.96 -3.82 -21.68
C GLN A 164 -7.78 -4.77 -21.42
N THR A 165 -7.58 -5.76 -22.31
CA THR A 165 -6.46 -6.70 -22.20
C THR A 165 -5.12 -6.00 -22.38
N LEU A 166 -5.03 -5.09 -23.36
CA LEU A 166 -3.83 -4.28 -23.58
C LEU A 166 -3.55 -3.35 -22.40
N ASP A 167 -4.57 -2.69 -21.87
CA ASP A 167 -4.43 -1.83 -20.69
C ASP A 167 -3.94 -2.62 -19.47
N TRP A 168 -4.47 -3.83 -19.26
CA TRP A 168 -4.04 -4.71 -18.18
C TRP A 168 -2.59 -5.17 -18.37
N LEU A 169 -2.22 -5.61 -19.58
CA LEU A 169 -0.85 -6.04 -19.89
C LEU A 169 0.14 -4.88 -19.75
N SER A 170 -0.21 -3.68 -20.22
CA SER A 170 0.60 -2.48 -20.10
C SER A 170 0.83 -2.11 -18.63
N LYS A 171 -0.23 -2.09 -17.82
CA LYS A 171 -0.13 -1.86 -16.36
C LYS A 171 0.72 -2.92 -15.68
N ARG A 172 0.55 -4.20 -16.04
CA ARG A 172 1.36 -5.31 -15.50
C ARG A 172 2.83 -5.15 -15.87
N LEU A 173 3.13 -4.79 -17.12
CA LEU A 173 4.50 -4.55 -17.59
C LEU A 173 5.14 -3.38 -16.84
N GLN A 174 4.40 -2.30 -16.59
CA GLN A 174 4.86 -1.16 -15.79
C GLN A 174 5.10 -1.54 -14.32
N GLN A 175 4.21 -2.33 -13.71
CA GLN A 175 4.37 -2.78 -12.32
C GLN A 175 5.52 -3.79 -12.17
N GLN A 176 5.75 -4.63 -13.16
CA GLN A 176 6.88 -5.56 -13.20
C GLN A 176 8.14 -4.94 -13.80
N HIS A 177 8.14 -3.62 -14.07
CA HIS A 177 9.24 -2.97 -14.75
C HIS A 177 10.54 -3.16 -13.95
N PRO A 178 11.52 -3.93 -14.46
CA PRO A 178 12.71 -4.29 -13.71
C PRO A 178 13.50 -3.05 -13.26
N GLY A 179 13.38 -1.93 -13.98
CA GLY A 179 13.96 -0.64 -13.58
C GLY A 179 13.49 -0.14 -12.22
N GLN A 180 12.21 -0.29 -11.85
CA GLN A 180 11.73 0.14 -10.52
C GLN A 180 12.25 -0.78 -9.41
N LYS A 181 12.31 -2.08 -9.68
CA LYS A 181 12.88 -3.06 -8.73
C LYS A 181 14.38 -2.82 -8.54
N LEU A 182 15.12 -2.54 -9.62
CA LEU A 182 16.53 -2.16 -9.59
C LEU A 182 16.75 -0.86 -8.83
N ALA A 183 15.93 0.18 -9.07
CA ALA A 183 16.02 1.45 -8.35
C ALA A 183 15.79 1.28 -6.84
N ARG A 184 14.78 0.49 -6.43
CA ARG A 184 14.54 0.17 -5.00
C ARG A 184 15.71 -0.60 -4.39
N ASN A 185 16.26 -1.57 -5.11
CA ASN A 185 17.41 -2.33 -4.62
C ASN A 185 18.66 -1.46 -4.51
N ALA A 186 18.91 -0.55 -5.47
CA ALA A 186 20.01 0.40 -5.40
C ALA A 186 19.88 1.31 -4.16
N GLN A 187 18.71 1.93 -3.96
CA GLN A 187 18.46 2.75 -2.77
C GLN A 187 18.61 1.95 -1.46
N ARG A 188 18.24 0.67 -1.47
CA ARG A 188 18.42 -0.21 -0.30
C ARG A 188 19.89 -0.52 -0.03
N ILE A 189 20.70 -0.70 -1.07
CA ILE A 189 22.15 -0.86 -0.94
C ILE A 189 22.75 0.40 -0.33
N ASP A 190 22.40 1.59 -0.83
CA ASP A 190 22.90 2.87 -0.31
C ASP A 190 22.55 3.06 1.19
N GLU A 191 21.32 2.74 1.59
CA GLU A 191 20.89 2.81 3.01
C GLU A 191 21.68 1.84 3.88
N LEU A 192 21.90 0.61 3.41
CA LEU A 192 22.64 -0.42 4.14
C LEU A 192 24.12 -0.07 4.26
N GLU A 193 24.71 0.53 3.22
CA GLU A 193 26.09 1.01 3.23
C GLU A 193 26.29 2.11 4.27
N LEU A 194 25.40 3.11 4.30
CA LEU A 194 25.45 4.17 5.31
C LEU A 194 25.31 3.62 6.73
N ARG A 195 24.39 2.67 6.95
CA ARG A 195 24.20 2.01 8.25
C ARG A 195 25.42 1.21 8.67
N LEU A 196 26.04 0.49 7.74
CA LEU A 196 27.25 -0.28 7.99
C LEU A 196 28.41 0.64 8.40
N GLU A 197 28.64 1.73 7.66
CA GLU A 197 29.68 2.70 8.00
C GLU A 197 29.50 3.31 9.39
N GLN A 198 28.26 3.67 9.75
CA GLN A 198 27.95 4.22 11.06
C GLN A 198 28.19 3.18 12.17
N ALA A 199 27.76 1.93 11.97
CA ALA A 199 27.98 0.85 12.91
C ALA A 199 29.48 0.57 13.13
N ILE A 200 30.27 0.56 12.04
CA ILE A 200 31.73 0.40 12.10
C ILE A 200 32.36 1.57 12.87
N ARG A 201 32.00 2.82 12.56
CA ARG A 201 32.52 4.01 13.24
C ARG A 201 32.21 4.00 14.74
N LEU A 202 30.98 3.65 15.13
CA LEU A 202 30.58 3.53 16.53
C LEU A 202 31.38 2.44 17.26
N LYS A 203 31.54 1.27 16.63
CA LYS A 203 32.31 0.16 17.20
C LYS A 203 33.78 0.51 17.39
N LEU A 204 34.41 1.13 16.39
CA LEU A 204 35.80 1.59 16.47
C LEU A 204 35.97 2.65 17.56
N ARG A 205 35.05 3.62 17.65
CA ARG A 205 35.09 4.64 18.71
C ARG A 205 34.95 4.03 20.10
N HIS A 206 34.05 3.07 20.27
CA HIS A 206 33.88 2.36 21.54
C HIS A 206 35.16 1.60 21.94
N GLN A 207 35.76 0.86 21.00
CA GLN A 207 37.03 0.14 21.23
C GLN A 207 38.18 1.11 21.57
N LYS A 208 38.28 2.24 20.87
CA LYS A 208 39.29 3.28 21.17
C LYS A 208 39.12 3.86 22.57
N ASN A 209 37.88 4.21 22.96
CA ASN A 209 37.59 4.71 24.30
C ASN A 209 37.92 3.66 25.37
N LEU A 210 37.59 2.38 25.13
CA LEU A 210 37.92 1.30 26.06
C LEU A 210 39.44 1.22 26.25
N LEU A 211 40.22 1.25 25.16
CA LEU A 211 41.68 1.26 25.19
C LEU A 211 42.22 2.48 25.95
N GLU A 212 41.69 3.68 25.71
CA GLU A 212 42.08 4.90 26.43
C GLU A 212 41.80 4.80 27.93
N THR A 213 40.64 4.24 28.32
CA THR A 213 40.34 4.06 29.75
C THR A 213 41.24 3.01 30.42
N GLN A 214 41.54 1.90 29.73
CA GLN A 214 42.43 0.87 30.25
C GLN A 214 43.88 1.35 30.35
N THR A 215 44.37 2.08 29.34
CA THR A 215 45.71 2.70 29.37
C THR A 215 45.81 3.77 30.44
N ALA A 216 44.77 4.59 30.65
CA ALA A 216 44.72 5.55 31.75
C ALA A 216 44.74 4.85 33.12
N LYS A 217 43.99 3.75 33.31
CA LYS A 217 44.04 2.93 34.54
C LYS A 217 45.44 2.34 34.78
N LEU A 218 46.08 1.81 33.75
CA LEU A 218 47.47 1.32 33.84
C LEU A 218 48.44 2.45 34.23
N GLY A 219 48.27 3.65 33.66
CA GLY A 219 49.05 4.83 34.01
C GLY A 219 48.84 5.29 35.47
N GLN A 220 47.62 5.22 36.00
CA GLN A 220 47.31 5.54 37.40
C GLN A 220 47.90 4.53 38.38
N HIS A 221 47.99 3.26 37.99
CA HIS A 221 48.66 2.22 38.76
C HIS A 221 50.17 2.17 38.53
N ASN A 222 50.76 3.15 37.84
CA ASN A 222 52.20 3.21 37.66
C ASN A 222 52.89 3.47 39.02
N PRO A 223 53.60 2.48 39.58
CA PRO A 223 54.19 2.61 40.91
C PRO A 223 55.32 3.64 40.94
N ALA A 224 55.89 4.03 39.78
CA ALA A 224 57.00 4.98 39.73
C ALA A 224 56.66 6.34 40.37
N GLY A 225 55.45 6.87 40.12
CA GLY A 225 55.01 8.13 40.72
C GLY A 225 54.80 8.03 42.24
N THR A 226 54.17 6.94 42.69
CA THR A 226 53.93 6.68 44.12
C THR A 226 55.24 6.44 44.86
N ILE A 227 56.18 5.69 44.26
CA ILE A 227 57.52 5.45 44.81
C ILE A 227 58.27 6.77 44.95
N SER A 228 58.33 7.60 43.90
CA SER A 228 59.03 8.89 43.97
C SER A 228 58.45 9.80 45.07
N ARG A 229 57.12 9.84 45.23
CA ARG A 229 56.46 10.64 46.27
C ARG A 229 56.75 10.10 47.68
N CYS A 230 56.75 8.78 47.86
CA CYS A 230 57.12 8.14 49.11
C CYS A 230 58.59 8.38 49.46
N GLU A 231 59.50 8.29 48.48
CA GLU A 231 60.92 8.59 48.66
C GLU A 231 61.16 10.05 49.07
N GLN A 232 60.50 11.00 48.41
CA GLN A 232 60.56 12.42 48.79
C GLN A 232 60.02 12.65 50.21
N LYS A 233 58.91 12.00 50.57
CA LYS A 233 58.33 12.10 51.91
C LYS A 233 59.25 11.49 52.97
N LEU A 234 59.89 10.35 52.67
CA LEU A 234 60.89 9.72 53.53
C LEU A 234 62.09 10.64 53.75
N ARG A 235 62.63 11.24 52.68
CA ARG A 235 63.73 12.22 52.78
C ARG A 235 63.35 13.42 53.64
N TYR A 236 62.16 13.99 53.42
CA TYR A 236 61.66 15.13 54.21
C TYR A 236 61.48 14.77 55.70
N LEU A 237 60.87 13.61 55.99
CA LEU A 237 60.65 13.18 57.37
C LEU A 237 61.97 12.85 58.08
N ASN A 238 62.93 12.21 57.39
CA ASN A 238 64.26 11.93 57.93
C ASN A 238 65.06 13.20 58.24
N GLN A 239 64.91 14.26 57.45
CA GLN A 239 65.55 15.55 57.75
C GLN A 239 64.87 16.29 58.91
N ARG A 240 63.54 16.17 59.02
CA ARG A 240 62.76 16.89 60.05
C ARG A 240 62.81 16.23 61.43
N LEU A 241 62.94 14.90 61.47
CA LEU A 241 62.89 14.12 62.72
C LEU A 241 63.99 14.53 63.72
N PRO A 242 65.28 14.66 63.35
CA PRO A 242 66.33 15.10 64.27
C PRO A 242 66.01 16.47 64.88
N ALA A 243 65.63 17.45 64.05
CA ALA A 243 65.31 18.79 64.52
C ALA A 243 64.11 18.82 65.48
N ALA A 244 63.10 17.97 65.24
CA ALA A 244 61.95 17.86 66.14
C ALA A 244 62.33 17.22 67.48
N ILE A 245 63.20 16.20 67.47
CA ILE A 245 63.75 15.57 68.68
C ILE A 245 64.53 16.58 69.50
N THR A 246 65.47 17.32 68.89
CA THR A 246 66.27 18.33 69.58
C THR A 246 65.40 19.40 70.23
N ARG A 247 64.43 19.95 69.50
CA ARG A 247 63.48 20.94 70.06
C ARG A 247 62.66 20.41 71.21
N LYS A 248 62.29 19.12 71.19
CA LYS A 248 61.53 18.49 72.27
C LYS A 248 62.38 18.30 73.52
N LEU A 249 63.64 17.87 73.35
CA LEU A 249 64.61 17.76 74.44
C LEU A 249 64.90 19.13 75.07
N GLU A 250 65.16 20.16 74.26
CA GLU A 250 65.35 21.55 74.74
C GLU A 250 64.13 22.10 75.50
N LYS A 251 62.91 21.70 75.11
CA LYS A 251 61.70 22.12 75.84
C LYS A 251 61.59 21.43 77.20
N LEU A 252 61.87 20.12 77.25
CA LEU A 252 61.85 19.36 78.51
C LEU A 252 62.93 19.83 79.47
N ASP A 253 64.13 20.12 78.96
CA ASP A 253 65.25 20.65 79.74
C ASP A 253 64.92 22.02 80.36
N ARG A 254 64.32 22.92 79.57
CA ARG A 254 63.79 24.21 80.07
C ARG A 254 62.72 24.04 81.14
N GLN A 255 61.79 23.09 80.96
CA GLN A 255 60.75 22.82 81.96
C GLN A 255 61.34 22.30 83.27
N LEU A 256 62.32 21.41 83.19
CA LEU A 256 63.00 20.83 84.35
C LEU A 256 63.80 21.90 85.10
N SER A 257 64.53 22.75 84.37
CA SER A 257 65.26 23.89 84.93
C SER A 257 64.33 24.86 85.67
N HIS A 258 63.18 25.19 85.07
CA HIS A 258 62.19 26.07 85.70
C HIS A 258 61.58 25.43 86.96
N ALA A 259 61.25 24.13 86.92
CA ALA A 259 60.72 23.42 88.08
C ALA A 259 61.72 23.39 89.25
N GLY A 260 63.01 23.20 88.94
CA GLY A 260 64.09 23.26 89.93
C GLY A 260 64.24 24.64 90.59
N GLN A 261 64.17 25.71 89.80
CA GLN A 261 64.21 27.09 90.33
C GLN A 261 63.00 27.40 91.22
N THR A 262 61.80 26.96 90.84
CA THR A 262 60.59 27.14 91.66
C THR A 262 60.68 26.36 92.97
N LEU A 263 61.23 25.14 92.97
CA LEU A 263 61.40 24.36 94.19
C LEU A 263 62.38 25.04 95.18
N HIS A 264 63.44 25.67 94.65
CA HIS A 264 64.40 26.41 95.45
C HIS A 264 63.81 27.68 96.08
N ALA A 265 62.92 28.38 95.39
CA ALA A 265 62.32 29.63 95.85
C ALA A 265 61.31 29.46 97.00
N VAL A 266 60.69 28.29 97.13
CA VAL A 266 59.60 28.04 98.10
C VAL A 266 60.07 27.22 99.32
N SER A 267 61.37 26.96 99.46
CA SER A 267 61.93 26.19 100.58
C SER A 267 62.13 27.05 101.86
N PRO A 268 61.53 26.68 103.01
CA PRO A 268 61.63 27.41 104.29
C PRO A 268 63.06 27.59 104.84
N LEU A 269 64.01 26.78 104.36
CA LEU A 269 65.44 26.88 104.68
C LEU A 269 66.10 28.14 104.05
N ALA A 270 65.56 28.65 102.95
CA ALA A 270 66.06 29.86 102.29
C ALA A 270 65.72 31.14 103.09
N THR A 271 64.59 31.16 103.80
CA THR A 271 64.14 32.31 104.60
C THR A 271 65.00 32.52 105.86
N LEU A 272 65.46 31.43 106.50
CA LEU A 272 66.39 31.46 107.64
C LEU A 272 67.84 31.80 107.24
N SER A 273 68.22 31.62 105.97
CA SER A 273 69.57 31.92 105.47
C SER A 273 69.81 33.41 105.19
N ARG A 274 68.75 34.22 105.13
CA ARG A 274 68.78 35.68 104.88
C ARG A 274 68.91 36.55 106.14
N GLY A 275 69.23 35.96 107.29
CA GLY A 275 69.54 36.69 108.53
C GLY A 275 68.33 37.02 109.42
N TYR A 276 67.14 36.54 109.08
CA TYR A 276 65.95 36.69 109.91
C TYR A 276 65.91 35.65 111.04
N THR A 277 65.55 36.09 112.24
CA THR A 277 65.32 35.24 113.41
C THR A 277 63.84 34.97 113.62
N LEU A 278 63.52 33.85 114.28
CA LEU A 278 62.16 33.54 114.69
C LEU A 278 62.03 33.74 116.19
N THR A 279 61.18 34.67 116.61
CA THR A 279 60.85 34.89 118.02
C THR A 279 59.71 33.96 118.42
N LEU A 280 59.94 33.15 119.44
CA LEU A 280 59.05 32.10 119.91
C LEU A 280 58.71 32.33 121.38
N GLU A 281 57.54 31.88 121.81
CA GLU A 281 57.16 31.85 123.22
C GLU A 281 57.77 30.59 123.90
N PRO A 282 58.47 30.69 125.05
CA PRO A 282 59.24 29.58 125.62
C PRO A 282 58.40 28.38 126.10
N SER A 283 57.14 28.60 126.47
CA SER A 283 56.24 27.58 127.01
C SER A 283 55.45 26.83 125.93
N SER A 284 55.06 27.52 124.85
CA SER A 284 54.21 26.96 123.78
C SER A 284 54.95 26.66 122.48
N GLY A 285 56.13 27.27 122.26
CA GLY A 285 56.88 27.17 121.01
C GLY A 285 56.19 27.83 119.81
N SER A 286 55.16 28.65 120.04
CA SER A 286 54.44 29.38 118.99
C SER A 286 55.23 30.61 118.52
N ILE A 287 55.08 30.98 117.24
CA ILE A 287 55.77 32.13 116.65
C ILE A 287 55.03 33.41 117.01
N ILE A 288 55.76 34.32 117.66
CA ILE A 288 55.26 35.64 118.03
C ILE A 288 55.46 36.57 116.83
N ARG A 289 54.37 37.08 116.26
CA ARG A 289 54.37 37.86 115.02
C ARG A 289 54.05 39.34 115.21
N SER A 290 53.53 39.70 116.38
CA SER A 290 53.09 41.06 116.70
C SER A 290 53.49 41.42 118.12
N THR A 291 53.78 42.71 118.37
CA THR A 291 54.09 43.27 119.69
C THR A 291 52.90 43.28 120.64
N GLU A 292 51.67 43.09 120.14
CA GLU A 292 50.45 42.97 120.95
C GLU A 292 50.40 41.66 121.75
N GLN A 293 51.17 40.66 121.32
CA GLN A 293 51.24 39.35 121.96
C GLN A 293 52.28 39.29 123.09
N LEU A 294 52.84 40.44 123.46
CA LEU A 294 53.92 40.56 124.42
C LEU A 294 53.53 41.54 125.53
N ALA A 295 53.80 41.17 126.78
CA ALA A 295 53.71 42.06 127.93
C ALA A 295 55.11 42.37 128.49
N ILE A 296 55.23 43.52 129.16
CA ILE A 296 56.48 43.91 129.84
C ILE A 296 56.73 42.92 130.99
N GLY A 297 57.91 42.31 131.01
CA GLY A 297 58.30 41.22 131.92
C GLY A 297 58.23 39.82 131.30
N ASP A 298 57.66 39.64 130.10
CA ASP A 298 57.60 38.34 129.45
C ASP A 298 58.97 37.86 128.96
N ARG A 299 59.19 36.55 129.04
CA ARG A 299 60.36 35.90 128.45
C ARG A 299 60.06 35.38 127.05
N ILE A 300 60.93 35.68 126.10
CA ILE A 300 60.86 35.23 124.70
C ILE A 300 62.11 34.42 124.33
N GLU A 301 61.96 33.45 123.44
CA GLU A 301 63.04 32.64 122.89
C GLU A 301 63.27 32.98 121.41
N THR A 302 64.42 33.56 121.07
CA THR A 302 64.76 33.91 119.70
C THR A 302 65.64 32.82 119.09
N ARG A 303 65.19 32.25 117.97
CA ARG A 303 65.91 31.21 117.23
C ARG A 303 66.64 31.80 116.03
N PHE A 304 67.94 31.56 115.99
CA PHE A 304 68.83 31.95 114.90
C PHE A 304 69.06 30.79 113.93
N ARG A 305 69.76 31.05 112.82
CA ARG A 305 70.25 30.03 111.89
C ARG A 305 70.96 28.88 112.61
N GLN A 306 71.71 29.19 113.66
CA GLN A 306 72.29 28.25 114.61
C GLN A 306 72.21 28.84 116.01
N GLY A 307 71.61 28.11 116.96
CA GLY A 307 71.49 28.54 118.37
C GLY A 307 70.16 29.23 118.72
N ARG A 308 69.93 29.36 120.02
CA ARG A 308 68.72 29.96 120.62
C ARG A 308 69.10 30.85 121.80
N CYS A 309 68.42 31.97 121.97
CA CYS A 309 68.65 32.93 123.04
C CYS A 309 67.33 33.25 123.75
N THR A 310 67.33 33.26 125.08
CA THR A 310 66.18 33.68 125.89
C THR A 310 66.38 35.12 126.35
N SER A 311 65.38 35.97 126.13
CA SER A 311 65.42 37.40 126.49
C SER A 311 64.15 37.77 127.24
N GLU A 312 64.23 38.79 128.09
CA GLU A 312 63.09 39.30 128.86
C GLU A 312 62.75 40.71 128.38
N ILE A 313 61.46 40.97 128.16
CA ILE A 313 60.98 42.19 127.55
C ILE A 313 60.95 43.31 128.58
N LYS A 314 61.79 44.33 128.37
CA LYS A 314 61.91 45.47 129.27
C LYS A 314 61.02 46.65 128.89
N THR A 315 60.83 46.88 127.61
CA THR A 315 60.00 47.95 127.06
C THR A 315 59.38 47.46 125.75
N ILE A 316 58.14 47.86 125.48
CA ILE A 316 57.46 47.58 124.22
C ILE A 316 57.05 48.92 123.62
N ASP A 317 57.81 49.33 122.61
CA ASP A 317 57.45 50.49 121.81
C ASP A 317 56.56 50.00 120.65
N LYS A 318 55.35 50.53 120.59
CA LYS A 318 54.43 50.26 119.48
C LYS A 318 54.69 51.27 118.38
N ASP A 319 55.48 50.87 117.39
CA ASP A 319 55.49 51.56 116.10
C ASP A 319 54.17 51.26 115.37
N SER A 320 53.54 52.31 114.86
CA SER A 320 52.26 52.24 114.12
C SER A 320 52.42 51.57 112.77
#